data_AF-A0A2U1MD89-F1
#
_entry.id   AF-A0A2U1MD89-F1
#
_cell.length_a   1.000
_cell.length_b   1.000
_cell.length_c   1.000
_cell.angle_alpha   90.00
_cell.angle_beta   90.00
_cell.angle_gamma   90.00
#
_symmetry.space_group_name_H-M   'P 1'
#
loop_
_entity.id
_entity.type
_entity.pdbx_description
1 polymer ?
#
loop_
_entity_poly.entity_id
_entity_poly.type
_entity_poly.pdbx_seq_one_letter_code
_entity_poly.pdbx_strand_id
1 'polypeptide(L)'
;MYPCHGVCVNTPGSYDCMCRRGYNGNAKIQNGCKRSVGYSKLTTIIFILAGVVLGIGILVLSIGFFSEPIGGFLYFDRWSFYYFNINECDGKSSISCYGNCINTEGSYNCTCWPGYTGNAKTLDGCQPVAKGSQFPVMIFTLVLATLTNAGQLDEARKVFGQMGWVM
;
A
#
# COMPACT_ATOMS: atom_id res chain seq x y z
N MET A 1 -31.89 41.27 -57.75
CA MET A 1 -30.70 41.83 -57.07
C MET A 1 -29.94 40.67 -56.47
N TYR A 2 -28.69 40.47 -56.87
CA TYR A 2 -27.93 39.28 -56.50
C TYR A 2 -27.08 39.56 -55.23
N PRO A 3 -27.29 38.85 -54.12
CA PRO A 3 -26.58 39.14 -52.87
C PRO A 3 -25.10 38.72 -52.94
N CYS A 4 -24.21 39.68 -52.73
CA CYS A 4 -22.75 39.52 -52.70
C CYS A 4 -22.20 40.41 -51.58
N HIS A 5 -21.68 39.78 -50.50
CA HIS A 5 -21.08 40.44 -49.34
C HIS A 5 -19.54 40.31 -49.33
N GLY A 6 -18.96 40.01 -50.49
CA GLY A 6 -17.52 39.81 -50.68
C GLY A 6 -16.97 40.59 -51.89
N VAL A 7 -15.99 39.99 -52.56
CA VAL A 7 -15.45 40.47 -53.85
C VAL A 7 -16.24 39.80 -54.96
N CYS A 8 -16.81 40.61 -55.84
CA CYS A 8 -17.55 40.16 -57.00
C CYS A 8 -16.68 40.25 -58.26
N VAL A 9 -16.66 39.18 -59.07
CA VAL A 9 -15.89 39.07 -60.32
C VAL A 9 -16.84 38.71 -61.45
N ASN A 10 -16.89 39.52 -62.51
CA ASN A 10 -17.79 39.25 -63.64
C ASN A 10 -17.28 38.05 -64.44
N THR A 11 -18.21 37.19 -64.85
CA THR A 11 -17.95 36.06 -65.75
C THR A 11 -18.89 36.16 -66.96
N PRO A 12 -18.58 35.55 -68.12
CA PRO A 12 -19.48 35.59 -69.27
C PRO A 12 -20.85 35.01 -68.90
N GLY A 13 -21.89 35.86 -68.90
CA GLY A 13 -23.25 35.48 -68.53
C GLY A 13 -23.55 35.39 -67.02
N SER A 14 -22.58 35.67 -66.12
CA SER A 14 -22.79 35.56 -64.67
C SER A 14 -21.77 36.41 -63.85
N TYR A 15 -21.69 36.18 -62.54
CA TYR A 15 -20.68 36.73 -61.65
C TYR A 15 -20.29 35.69 -60.60
N ASP A 16 -19.02 35.73 -60.18
CA ASP A 16 -18.52 34.95 -59.05
C ASP A 16 -18.37 35.85 -57.81
N CYS A 17 -18.66 35.30 -56.64
CA CYS A 17 -18.70 36.04 -55.37
C CYS A 17 -17.87 35.28 -54.33
N MET A 18 -16.73 35.87 -53.95
CA MET A 18 -15.72 35.24 -53.09
C MET A 18 -15.31 36.14 -51.92
N CYS A 19 -14.77 35.56 -50.86
CA CYS A 19 -14.27 36.35 -49.72
C CYS A 19 -12.99 37.11 -50.08
N ARG A 20 -12.73 38.22 -49.37
CA ARG A 20 -11.46 38.95 -49.48
C ARG A 20 -10.29 38.07 -49.04
N ARG A 21 -9.08 38.36 -49.53
CA ARG A 21 -7.85 37.66 -49.11
C ARG A 21 -7.73 37.65 -47.58
N GLY A 22 -7.41 36.47 -47.02
CA GLY A 22 -7.33 36.28 -45.57
C GLY A 22 -8.68 36.08 -44.87
N TYR A 23 -9.77 35.90 -45.62
CA TYR A 23 -11.08 35.51 -45.13
C TYR A 23 -11.56 34.26 -45.85
N ASN A 24 -12.28 33.39 -45.15
CA ASN A 24 -12.87 32.17 -45.70
C ASN A 24 -14.33 32.04 -45.27
N GLY A 25 -15.13 31.31 -46.04
CA GLY A 25 -16.56 31.12 -45.81
C GLY A 25 -17.41 31.48 -47.03
N ASN A 26 -18.70 31.72 -46.81
CA ASN A 26 -19.66 31.93 -47.89
C ASN A 26 -19.92 33.43 -48.12
N ALA A 27 -19.41 33.97 -49.22
CA ALA A 27 -19.53 35.40 -49.55
C ALA A 27 -20.94 35.83 -50.01
N LYS A 28 -21.86 34.89 -50.28
CA LYS A 28 -23.26 35.19 -50.64
C LYS A 28 -24.14 35.45 -49.42
N ILE A 29 -23.67 35.11 -48.21
CA ILE A 29 -24.40 35.28 -46.95
C ILE A 29 -23.85 36.51 -46.22
N GLN A 30 -24.73 37.32 -45.64
CA GLN A 30 -24.33 38.44 -44.79
C GLN A 30 -23.48 37.93 -43.62
N ASN A 31 -22.29 38.51 -43.42
CA ASN A 31 -21.28 38.05 -42.45
C ASN A 31 -20.78 36.60 -42.66
N GLY A 32 -20.98 36.02 -43.84
CA GLY A 32 -20.53 34.66 -44.14
C GLY A 32 -19.02 34.50 -44.36
N CYS A 33 -18.30 35.61 -44.59
CA CYS A 33 -16.83 35.63 -44.65
C CYS A 33 -16.23 35.87 -43.27
N LYS A 34 -15.51 34.89 -42.74
CA LYS A 34 -14.79 34.96 -41.46
C LYS A 34 -13.30 35.10 -41.70
N ARG A 35 -12.59 35.85 -40.85
CA ARG A 35 -11.14 35.99 -40.97
C ARG A 35 -10.49 34.62 -40.83
N SER A 36 -9.73 34.21 -41.83
CA SER A 36 -8.85 33.06 -41.75
C SER A 36 -7.69 33.46 -40.85
N VAL A 37 -7.84 33.18 -39.56
CA VAL A 37 -6.74 33.29 -38.62
C VAL A 37 -5.71 32.26 -39.05
N GLY A 38 -4.68 32.71 -39.76
CA GLY A 38 -3.51 31.90 -40.03
C GLY A 38 -2.92 31.51 -38.68
N TYR A 39 -2.69 30.22 -38.49
CA TYR A 39 -1.97 29.73 -37.32
C TYR A 39 -0.66 30.52 -37.21
N SER A 40 -0.44 31.14 -36.06
CA SER A 40 0.84 31.79 -35.81
C SER A 40 1.91 30.70 -35.75
N LYS A 41 3.16 31.04 -36.07
CA LYS A 41 4.28 30.09 -35.90
C LYS A 41 4.30 29.52 -34.48
N LEU A 42 3.92 30.33 -33.49
CA LEU A 42 3.79 29.91 -32.11
C LEU A 42 2.68 28.89 -31.88
N THR A 43 1.48 29.06 -32.47
CA THR A 43 0.41 28.06 -32.33
C THR A 43 0.80 26.75 -33.03
N THR A 44 1.43 26.80 -34.20
CA THR A 44 1.95 25.60 -34.87
C THR A 44 3.01 24.88 -34.02
N ILE A 45 3.95 25.61 -33.40
CA ILE A 45 4.95 25.04 -32.49
C ILE A 45 4.29 24.38 -31.28
N ILE A 46 3.28 25.00 -30.67
CA ILE A 46 2.56 24.44 -29.53
C ILE A 46 1.90 23.11 -29.90
N PHE A 47 1.25 23.00 -31.06
CA PHE A 47 0.64 21.75 -31.51
C PHE A 47 1.68 20.65 -31.79
N ILE A 48 2.83 21.01 -32.36
CA ILE A 48 3.94 20.06 -32.57
C ILE A 48 4.47 19.56 -31.24
N LEU A 49 4.75 20.45 -30.28
CA LEU A 49 5.25 20.09 -28.95
C LEU A 49 4.26 19.19 -28.22
N ALA A 50 2.97 19.53 -28.24
CA ALA A 50 1.93 18.69 -27.65
C ALA A 50 1.87 17.30 -28.30
N GLY A 51 1.97 17.22 -29.63
CA GLY A 51 2.00 15.96 -30.37
C GLY A 51 3.22 15.09 -30.05
N VAL A 52 4.41 15.69 -29.93
CA VAL A 52 5.64 14.97 -29.56
C VAL A 52 5.56 14.43 -28.13
N VAL A 53 5.06 15.22 -27.17
CA VAL A 53 4.93 14.78 -25.77
C VAL A 53 3.93 13.62 -25.66
N LEU A 54 2.77 13.73 -26.32
CA LEU A 54 1.78 12.65 -26.33
C LEU A 54 2.31 11.41 -27.04
N GLY A 55 3.00 11.56 -28.17
CA GLY A 55 3.59 10.46 -28.92
C GLY A 55 4.69 9.72 -28.14
N ILE A 56 5.62 10.44 -27.52
CA ILE A 56 6.67 9.86 -26.67
C ILE A 56 6.04 9.17 -25.45
N GLY A 57 5.03 9.79 -24.82
CA GLY A 57 4.33 9.19 -23.69
C GLY A 57 3.66 7.86 -24.04
N ILE A 58 2.96 7.80 -25.17
CA ILE A 58 2.33 6.57 -25.67
C ILE A 58 3.39 5.52 -26.01
N LEU A 59 4.50 5.93 -26.64
CA LEU A 59 5.59 5.03 -27.01
C LEU A 59 6.28 4.43 -25.76
N VAL A 60 6.56 5.24 -24.74
CA VAL A 60 7.14 4.78 -23.47
C VAL A 60 6.18 3.85 -22.73
N LEU A 61 4.87 4.12 -22.74
CA LEU A 61 3.87 3.23 -22.15
C LEU A 61 3.75 1.90 -22.89
N SER A 62 3.90 1.91 -24.23
CA SER A 62 3.87 0.69 -25.04
C SER A 62 5.14 -0.15 -24.92
N ILE A 63 6.30 0.48 -24.74
CA ILE A 63 7.59 -0.21 -24.56
C ILE A 63 7.75 -0.67 -23.10
N GLY A 64 7.29 0.12 -22.13
CA GLY A 64 7.28 -0.22 -20.70
C GLY A 64 6.33 -1.34 -20.31
N PHE A 65 5.53 -1.87 -21.24
CA PHE A 65 4.63 -3.01 -21.02
C PHE A 65 5.17 -4.34 -21.58
N PHE A 66 6.31 -4.33 -22.30
CA PHE A 66 6.85 -5.51 -22.98
C PHE A 66 8.14 -6.07 -22.38
N SER A 67 8.64 -5.56 -21.26
CA SER A 67 9.84 -6.10 -20.63
C SER A 67 9.71 -6.30 -19.12
N GLU A 68 9.50 -7.54 -18.71
CA GLU A 68 9.98 -8.09 -17.44
C GLU A 68 10.88 -9.31 -17.76
N PRO A 69 11.88 -9.66 -16.94
CA PRO A 69 13.06 -8.84 -16.64
C PRO A 69 14.37 -9.62 -16.92
N ILE A 70 15.40 -8.95 -17.43
CA ILE A 70 16.78 -9.40 -17.23
C ILE A 70 17.56 -8.23 -16.65
N GLY A 71 17.60 -8.18 -15.32
CA GLY A 71 18.66 -7.52 -14.53
C GLY A 71 18.99 -6.06 -14.84
N GLY A 72 18.26 -5.13 -14.21
CA GLY A 72 18.85 -3.94 -13.57
C GLY A 72 19.22 -2.74 -14.44
N PHE A 73 18.35 -1.71 -14.45
CA PHE A 73 18.78 -0.31 -14.33
C PHE A 73 17.61 0.60 -13.90
N LEU A 74 17.60 0.93 -12.60
CA LEU A 74 17.12 2.15 -11.94
C LEU A 74 16.10 3.04 -12.70
N TYR A 75 14.86 3.08 -12.18
CA TYR A 75 13.83 4.14 -12.21
C TYR A 75 12.44 3.59 -12.61
N PHE A 76 11.48 3.70 -11.66
CA PHE A 76 10.03 3.38 -11.75
C PHE A 76 9.50 2.04 -11.17
N ASP A 77 9.92 1.69 -9.96
CA ASP A 77 9.07 0.96 -8.98
C ASP A 77 8.70 1.84 -7.77
N ARG A 78 8.58 3.16 -8.00
CA ARG A 78 8.31 4.11 -6.91
C ARG A 78 6.84 4.13 -6.49
N TRP A 79 6.19 2.98 -6.33
CA TRP A 79 4.94 2.84 -5.54
C TRP A 79 4.70 1.45 -4.93
N SER A 80 5.57 0.43 -5.14
CA SER A 80 5.39 -0.90 -4.53
C SER A 80 6.46 -1.28 -3.48
N PHE A 81 7.60 -0.57 -3.41
CA PHE A 81 8.62 -0.81 -2.37
C PHE A 81 8.51 0.12 -1.14
N TYR A 82 7.54 1.03 -1.09
CA TYR A 82 7.20 1.78 0.12
C TYR A 82 6.16 1.07 0.99
N TYR A 83 5.87 -0.21 0.72
CA TYR A 83 4.98 -1.03 1.56
C TYR A 83 5.74 -2.01 2.46
N PHE A 84 7.05 -2.18 2.26
CA PHE A 84 7.80 -3.32 2.82
C PHE A 84 8.57 -3.02 4.12
N ASN A 85 8.53 -1.79 4.62
CA ASN A 85 9.12 -1.43 5.91
C ASN A 85 8.20 -0.47 6.68
N ILE A 86 6.91 -0.82 6.79
CA ILE A 86 6.11 -0.24 7.86
C ILE A 86 6.52 -0.95 9.14
N ASN A 87 7.01 -0.22 10.14
CA ASN A 87 7.24 -0.81 11.45
C ASN A 87 5.91 -0.87 12.18
N GLU A 88 5.26 -2.02 12.16
CA GLU A 88 4.01 -2.25 12.85
C GLU A 88 4.13 -1.91 14.36
N CYS A 89 5.29 -2.13 14.97
CA CYS A 89 5.47 -1.87 16.40
C CYS A 89 5.48 -0.37 16.78
N ASP A 90 5.63 0.56 15.82
CA ASP A 90 5.56 2.00 16.07
C ASP A 90 4.10 2.51 16.13
N GLY A 91 3.15 1.76 15.56
CA GLY A 91 1.72 2.09 15.48
C GLY A 91 0.85 1.23 16.39
N LYS A 92 0.93 1.42 17.71
CA LYS A 92 0.19 0.61 18.72
C LYS A 92 -1.32 0.46 18.47
N SER A 93 -1.96 1.39 17.75
CA SER A 93 -3.41 1.39 17.55
C SER A 93 -3.91 0.50 16.41
N SER A 94 -3.03 0.01 15.52
CA SER A 94 -3.46 -0.73 14.32
C SER A 94 -3.13 -2.23 14.35
N ILE A 95 -2.55 -2.72 15.45
CA ILE A 95 -2.09 -4.11 15.58
C ILE A 95 -2.64 -4.75 16.84
N SER A 96 -3.27 -5.91 16.67
CA SER A 96 -3.68 -6.79 17.76
C SER A 96 -2.47 -7.49 18.37
N CYS A 97 -1.62 -6.74 19.08
CA CYS A 97 -0.51 -7.27 19.87
C CYS A 97 -0.52 -6.69 21.29
N TYR A 98 -0.76 -7.55 22.27
CA TYR A 98 -0.87 -7.24 23.70
C TYR A 98 0.35 -7.73 24.50
N GLY A 99 1.44 -8.05 23.80
CA GLY A 99 2.71 -8.51 24.37
C GLY A 99 3.91 -7.78 23.78
N ASN A 100 5.04 -8.50 23.68
CA ASN A 100 6.26 -8.05 23.05
C ASN A 100 6.13 -8.13 21.51
N CYS A 101 6.15 -6.97 20.86
CA CYS A 101 6.13 -6.82 19.40
C CYS A 101 7.57 -6.78 18.86
N ILE A 102 7.85 -7.59 17.84
CA ILE A 102 9.14 -7.63 17.15
C ILE A 102 8.87 -7.42 15.66
N ASN A 103 9.39 -6.32 15.13
CA ASN A 103 9.26 -5.99 13.71
C ASN A 103 10.05 -6.98 12.84
N THR A 104 9.49 -7.41 11.72
CA THR A 104 10.14 -8.31 10.75
C THR A 104 9.98 -7.79 9.33
N GLU A 105 10.81 -8.27 8.41
CA GLU A 105 10.74 -7.82 7.03
C GLU A 105 9.43 -8.32 6.38
N GLY A 106 8.52 -7.38 6.09
CA GLY A 106 7.18 -7.65 5.55
C GLY A 106 6.09 -8.04 6.56
N SER A 107 6.36 -8.11 7.87
CA SER A 107 5.35 -8.42 8.92
C SER A 107 5.84 -8.09 10.35
N TYR A 108 5.15 -8.58 11.38
CA TYR A 108 5.60 -8.52 12.78
C TYR A 108 5.33 -9.83 13.52
N ASN A 109 6.16 -10.10 14.52
CA ASN A 109 5.96 -11.17 15.48
C ASN A 109 5.44 -10.61 16.81
N CYS A 110 4.43 -11.25 17.39
CA CYS A 110 3.84 -10.86 18.66
C CYS A 110 3.90 -12.02 19.65
N THR A 111 4.59 -11.81 20.77
CA THR A 111 4.84 -12.85 21.80
C THR A 111 4.51 -12.32 23.18
N CYS A 112 4.24 -13.19 24.16
CA CYS A 112 4.01 -12.73 25.53
C CYS A 112 5.30 -12.17 26.16
N TRP A 113 5.16 -11.28 27.16
CA TRP A 113 6.30 -10.79 27.92
C TRP A 113 7.04 -11.94 28.63
N PRO A 114 8.35 -11.81 28.90
CA PRO A 114 9.10 -12.83 29.63
C PRO A 114 8.42 -13.22 30.94
N GLY A 115 8.23 -14.53 31.16
CA GLY A 115 7.52 -15.05 32.32
C GLY A 115 6.00 -15.16 32.15
N TYR A 116 5.46 -14.90 30.96
CA TYR A 116 4.06 -15.11 30.60
C TYR A 116 3.94 -16.07 29.40
N THR A 117 2.83 -16.81 29.32
CA THR A 117 2.48 -17.75 28.25
C THR A 117 1.03 -17.56 27.82
N GLY A 118 0.68 -18.01 26.62
CA GLY A 118 -0.67 -17.87 26.05
C GLY A 118 -0.68 -17.11 24.74
N ASN A 119 -1.80 -16.48 24.40
CA ASN A 119 -2.01 -15.81 23.11
C ASN A 119 -1.79 -14.30 23.21
N ALA A 120 -0.64 -13.81 22.73
CA ALA A 120 -0.30 -12.40 22.74
C ALA A 120 -1.13 -11.53 21.76
N LYS A 121 -1.94 -12.12 20.88
CA LYS A 121 -2.82 -11.38 19.95
C LYS A 121 -4.22 -11.10 20.51
N THR A 122 -4.54 -11.64 21.68
CA THR A 122 -5.83 -11.45 22.35
C THR A 122 -5.63 -10.62 23.61
N LEU A 123 -6.57 -9.70 23.88
CA LEU A 123 -6.60 -8.95 25.14
C LEU A 123 -6.66 -9.95 26.31
N ASP A 124 -5.76 -9.79 27.28
CA ASP A 124 -5.59 -10.71 28.43
C ASP A 124 -5.23 -12.17 28.09
N GLY A 125 -4.78 -12.43 26.86
CA GLY A 125 -4.40 -13.78 26.44
C GLY A 125 -3.05 -14.27 26.99
N CYS A 126 -2.24 -13.38 27.59
CA CYS A 126 -0.98 -13.73 28.24
C CYS A 126 -1.17 -13.91 29.75
N GLN A 127 -0.90 -15.12 30.25
CA GLN A 127 -1.00 -15.51 31.66
C GLN A 127 0.39 -15.76 32.24
N PRO A 128 0.65 -15.45 33.53
CA PRO A 128 1.94 -15.71 34.14
C PRO A 128 2.26 -17.21 34.08
N VAL A 129 3.45 -17.55 33.59
CA VAL A 129 3.98 -18.90 33.73
C VAL A 129 4.15 -19.11 35.22
N ALA A 130 3.45 -20.09 35.79
CA ALA A 130 3.72 -20.54 37.15
C ALA A 130 5.20 -20.95 37.18
N LYS A 131 6.06 -20.06 37.70
CA LYS A 131 7.43 -20.42 38.02
C LYS A 131 7.29 -21.62 38.92
N GLY A 132 7.78 -22.76 38.44
CA GLY A 132 7.65 -24.06 39.08
C GLY A 132 7.73 -23.84 40.57
N SER A 133 6.63 -24.20 41.23
CA SER A 133 6.48 -24.11 42.65
C SER A 133 7.80 -24.50 43.31
N GLN A 134 8.50 -23.53 43.91
CA GLN A 134 9.25 -23.82 45.13
C GLN A 134 8.22 -24.08 46.25
N PHE A 135 7.25 -24.96 45.98
CA PHE A 135 6.72 -25.82 47.02
C PHE A 135 7.88 -26.73 47.41
N PRO A 136 7.99 -27.04 48.70
CA PRO A 136 9.26 -27.00 49.34
C PRO A 136 9.98 -28.32 49.13
N VAL A 137 10.68 -28.48 48.01
CA VAL A 137 11.63 -29.58 47.82
C VAL A 137 12.65 -29.57 48.95
N MET A 138 13.00 -28.38 49.44
CA MET A 138 13.80 -28.18 50.65
C MET A 138 13.11 -28.74 51.91
N ILE A 139 11.79 -28.56 52.09
CA ILE A 139 11.09 -29.13 53.27
C ILE A 139 10.89 -30.64 53.11
N PHE A 140 10.58 -31.16 51.91
CA PHE A 140 10.45 -32.61 51.69
C PHE A 140 11.75 -33.38 51.96
N THR A 141 12.89 -32.81 51.54
CA THR A 141 14.22 -33.38 51.80
C THR A 141 14.65 -33.22 53.26
N LEU A 142 14.33 -32.09 53.90
CA LEU A 142 14.56 -31.90 55.34
C LEU A 142 13.70 -32.83 56.20
N VAL A 143 12.43 -33.04 55.86
CA VAL A 143 11.52 -33.96 56.54
C VAL A 143 12.03 -35.39 56.39
N LEU A 144 12.42 -35.83 55.19
CA LEU A 144 13.06 -37.14 54.97
C LEU A 144 14.36 -37.30 55.77
N ALA A 145 15.21 -36.27 55.83
CA ALA A 145 16.44 -36.29 56.61
C ALA A 145 16.16 -36.41 58.12
N THR A 146 15.13 -35.74 58.65
CA THR A 146 14.75 -35.84 60.06
C THR A 146 14.01 -37.15 60.41
N LEU A 147 13.34 -37.78 59.44
CA LEU A 147 12.66 -39.08 59.60
C LEU A 147 13.62 -40.28 59.58
N THR A 148 14.90 -40.08 59.27
CA THR A 148 15.92 -41.14 59.42
C THR A 148 16.32 -41.40 60.88
N ASN A 149 15.82 -40.61 61.83
CA ASN A 149 15.87 -40.94 63.24
C ASN A 149 14.61 -41.74 63.62
N ALA A 150 14.82 -43.03 63.89
CA ALA A 150 13.80 -44.03 64.16
C ALA A 150 12.74 -43.57 65.18
N GLY A 151 11.49 -43.35 64.74
CA GLY A 151 10.39 -43.07 65.68
C GLY A 151 9.02 -42.64 65.16
N GLN A 152 8.77 -42.51 63.84
CA GLN A 152 7.52 -41.88 63.39
C GLN A 152 6.89 -42.47 62.10
N LEU A 153 6.96 -43.80 61.95
CA LEU A 153 6.30 -44.51 60.83
C LEU A 153 4.76 -44.45 60.87
N ASP A 154 4.16 -44.22 62.04
CA ASP A 154 2.70 -44.21 62.19
C ASP A 154 2.04 -42.89 61.75
N GLU A 155 2.78 -41.78 61.74
CA GLU A 155 2.25 -40.47 61.36
C GLU A 155 2.27 -40.25 59.84
N ALA A 156 3.24 -40.86 59.14
CA ALA A 156 3.31 -40.85 57.67
C ALA A 156 2.07 -41.50 57.03
N ARG A 157 1.53 -42.56 57.65
CA ARG A 157 0.33 -43.26 57.16
C ARG A 157 -0.93 -42.37 57.19
N LYS A 158 -1.03 -41.41 58.12
CA LYS A 158 -2.16 -40.47 58.21
C LYS A 158 -2.13 -39.40 57.10
N VAL A 159 -0.93 -38.97 56.69
CA VAL A 159 -0.74 -37.96 55.64
C VAL A 159 -1.06 -38.53 54.25
N PHE A 160 -0.61 -39.75 53.96
CA PHE A 160 -0.91 -40.40 52.68
C PHE A 160 -2.39 -40.80 52.52
N GLY A 161 -3.12 -41.01 53.63
CA GLY A 161 -4.55 -41.37 53.60
C GLY A 161 -5.51 -40.26 53.16
N GLN A 162 -5.11 -38.99 53.22
CA GLN A 162 -5.95 -37.85 52.77
C GLN A 162 -5.78 -37.51 51.29
N MET A 163 -4.81 -38.11 50.59
CA MET A 163 -4.48 -37.77 49.20
C MET A 163 -5.11 -38.70 48.15
N GLY A 164 -5.87 -39.73 48.54
CA GLY A 164 -6.83 -40.40 47.65
C GLY A 164 -6.27 -41.19 46.46
N TRP A 165 -4.99 -41.59 46.45
CA TRP A 165 -4.45 -42.46 45.39
C TRP A 165 -4.44 -43.91 45.87
N VAL A 166 -5.43 -44.70 45.44
CA VAL A 166 -5.40 -46.17 45.53
C VAL A 166 -4.47 -46.68 44.43
N MET A 167 -3.62 -47.65 44.79
CA MET A 167 -2.67 -48.32 43.89
C MET A 167 -3.31 -48.91 42.64
#